data_AF-A0A7K2PCR6-F1
#
_entry.id   AF-A0A7K2PCR6-F1
#
_cell.length_a   1.000
_cell.length_b   1.000
_cell.length_c   1.000
_cell.angle_alpha   90.00
_cell.angle_beta   90.00
_cell.angle_gamma   90.00
#
_symmetry.space_group_name_H-M   'P 1'
#
loop_
_entity.id
_entity.type
_entity.pdbx_description
1 polymer ?
#
loop_
_entity_poly.entity_id
_entity_poly.type
_entity_poly.pdbx_seq_one_letter_code
_entity_poly.pdbx_strand_id
1 'polypeptide(L)' 'EYKVLRGGSFAVDAVACRGTFRNWDYPVRRQIFSGFRTARSAEAA' A
#
# COMPACT_ATOMS: atom_id res chain seq x y z
N GLU A 1 -13.83 2.55 6.77
CA GLU A 1 -14.16 1.56 5.74
C GLU A 1 -12.99 1.31 4.80
N TYR A 2 -12.47 2.33 4.10
CA TYR A 2 -11.27 2.24 3.24
C TYR A 2 -9.94 2.18 4.00
N LYS A 3 -8.90 1.62 3.36
CA LYS A 3 -7.50 1.63 3.81
C LYS A 3 -6.57 2.12 2.70
N VAL A 4 -5.50 2.79 3.09
CA VAL A 4 -4.53 3.37 2.17
C VAL A 4 -3.45 2.34 1.81
N LEU A 5 -3.09 2.26 0.53
CA LEU A 5 -1.96 1.49 0.02
C LEU A 5 -0.90 2.43 -0.58
N ARG A 6 0.37 2.01 -0.52
CA ARG A 6 1.54 2.83 -0.93
C ARG A 6 2.52 2.02 -1.77
N GLY A 7 3.35 2.73 -2.53
CA GLY A 7 4.47 2.17 -3.28
C GLY A 7 4.19 1.78 -4.73
N GLY A 8 2.93 1.62 -5.12
CA GLY A 8 2.57 1.12 -6.46
C GLY A 8 2.71 -0.39 -6.58
N SER A 9 2.41 -0.92 -7.76
CA SER A 9 2.57 -2.34 -8.12
C SER A 9 3.20 -2.47 -9.50
N PHE A 10 3.44 -3.68 -9.99
CA PHE A 10 4.02 -3.89 -11.32
C PHE A 10 3.11 -3.40 -12.47
N ALA A 11 1.83 -3.17 -12.22
CA ALA A 11 0.84 -2.79 -13.22
C ALA A 11 0.50 -1.28 -13.22
N VAL A 12 1.22 -0.46 -12.45
CA VAL A 12 0.94 0.98 -12.34
C VAL A 12 1.97 1.82 -13.10
N ASP A 13 1.55 2.98 -13.60
CA ASP A 13 2.44 3.98 -14.20
C ASP A 13 3.36 4.63 -13.14
N ALA A 14 4.60 4.94 -13.53
CA ALA A 14 5.62 5.55 -12.66
C ALA A 14 5.16 6.86 -11.99
N VAL A 15 4.21 7.59 -12.60
CA VAL A 15 3.57 8.80 -12.05
C VAL A 15 2.92 8.53 -10.68
N ALA A 16 2.46 7.31 -10.43
CA ALA A 16 1.81 6.90 -9.18
C ALA A 16 2.81 6.36 -8.13
N CYS A 17 4.06 6.08 -8.50
CA CYS A 17 5.12 5.59 -7.62
C CYS A 17 5.82 6.73 -6.86
N ARG A 18 5.06 7.72 -6.37
CA ARG A 18 5.60 8.89 -5.66
C ARG A 18 5.41 8.78 -4.15
N GLY A 19 6.33 9.41 -3.42
CA GLY A 19 6.33 9.47 -1.97
C GLY A 19 5.06 10.06 -1.35
N THR A 20 4.20 10.74 -2.11
CA THR A 20 2.94 11.34 -1.65
C THR A 20 1.67 10.67 -2.19
N PHE A 21 1.76 9.79 -3.20
CA PHE A 21 0.58 9.21 -3.84
C PHE A 21 -0.14 8.18 -2.94
N ARG A 22 -1.45 8.34 -2.71
CA ARG A 22 -2.21 7.47 -1.80
C ARG A 22 -3.28 6.72 -2.57
N ASN A 23 -3.03 5.45 -2.89
CA ASN A 23 -4.09 4.56 -3.35
C ASN A 23 -4.99 4.17 -2.16
N TRP A 24 -6.22 3.73 -2.42
CA TRP A 24 -7.11 3.22 -1.38
C TRP A 24 -8.04 2.13 -1.91
N ASP A 25 -8.47 1.24 -1.02
CA ASP A 25 -9.59 0.34 -1.30
C ASP A 25 -10.24 -0.16 0.00
N TYR A 26 -11.37 -0.88 -0.12
CA TYR A 26 -11.97 -1.59 1.01
C TYR A 26 -11.14 -2.83 1.42
N PRO A 27 -10.94 -3.10 2.72
CA PRO A 27 -10.13 -4.23 3.22
C PRO A 27 -10.55 -5.62 2.69
N VAL A 28 -11.84 -5.78 2.35
CA VAL A 28 -12.37 -7.05 1.83
C VAL A 28 -12.00 -7.29 0.37
N ARG A 29 -11.67 -6.23 -0.39
CA ARG A 29 -11.37 -6.34 -1.84
C ARG A 29 -9.99 -6.92 -2.07
N ARG A 30 -9.90 -7.81 -3.07
CA ARG A 30 -8.69 -8.58 -3.40
C ARG A 30 -8.39 -8.61 -4.90
N GLN A 31 -9.09 -7.79 -5.70
CA GLN A 31 -8.93 -7.76 -7.16
C GLN A 31 -7.64 -7.05 -7.62
N ILE A 32 -7.12 -6.13 -6.81
CA ILE A 32 -5.94 -5.33 -7.13
C ILE A 32 -4.65 -6.01 -6.63
N PHE A 33 -3.53 -5.75 -7.31
CA PHE A 33 -2.22 -6.18 -6.85
C PHE A 33 -1.81 -5.41 -5.58
N SER A 34 -2.01 -6.06 -4.43
CA SER A 34 -1.74 -5.54 -3.10
C SER A 34 -1.03 -6.59 -2.25
N GLY A 35 -0.18 -6.14 -1.34
CA GLY A 35 0.59 -7.02 -0.46
C GLY A 35 0.95 -6.32 0.85
N PHE A 36 1.70 -7.01 1.71
CA PHE A 36 2.08 -6.51 3.03
C PHE A 36 3.58 -6.21 3.12
N ARG A 37 3.90 -5.08 3.75
CA ARG A 37 5.23 -4.78 4.28
C ARG A 37 5.14 -4.78 5.80
N THR A 38 5.87 -5.66 6.46
CA THR A 38 5.89 -5.74 7.92
C THR A 38 6.64 -4.55 8.52
N ALA A 39 6.20 -4.10 9.69
CA ALA A 39 6.89 -3.09 10.49
C ALA A 39 6.93 -3.57 11.94
N ARG A 40 7.92 -3.10 12.71
CA ARG A 40 8.02 -3.33 14.16
C ARG A 40 8.20 -2.01 14.89
N SER A 41 7.79 -1.98 16.16
CA SER A 41 8.08 -0.85 17.06
C SER A 41 9.60 -0.68 17.24
N ALA A 42 10.03 0.56 17.45
CA ALA A 42 11.45 0.87 17.64
C ALA A 42 11.98 0.37 19.00
N GLU A 43 11.15 0.38 20.04
CA GLU A 43 11.46 -0.29 21.31
C GLU A 43 11.37 -1.79 21.12
N ALA A 44 12.53 -2.45 21.29
CA ALA A 44 12.67 -3.89 21.27
C ALA A 44 12.72 -4.41 22.72
N ALA A 45 12.22 -5.64 22.89
CA ALA A 45 12.43 -6.46 24.08
C ALA A 45 13.91 -6.70 24.37
#